data_AF-A0A925UVX8-F1
#
_entry.id   AF-A0A925UVX8-F1
#
_cell.length_a   1.000
_cell.length_b   1.000
_cell.length_c   1.000
_cell.angle_alpha   90.00
_cell.angle_beta   90.00
_cell.angle_gamma   90.00
#
_symmetry.space_group_name_H-M   'P 1'
#
loop_
_entity.id
_entity.type
_entity.pdbx_description
1 polymer ?
#
loop_
_entity_poly.entity_id
_entity_poly.type
_entity_poly.pdbx_seq_one_letter_code
_entity_poly.pdbx_strand_id
1 'polypeptide(L)'
;QTLADFGEACEFFLVDQVEFDQKAVEKWFGQEHVGQLFDFLLERFSASSTASVEWCEGLIKEFAEENGFEKIGPVVHPTRVALTGKTVGPGLFELMSVLGTARMIKRLERAKTMLAP
;
A
#
# COMPACT_ATOMS: atom_id res chain seq x y z
N GLN A 1 -13.68 -18.28 10.87
CA GLN A 1 -13.99 -17.20 9.91
C GLN A 1 -15.42 -17.39 9.45
N THR A 2 -16.21 -16.34 9.49
CA THR A 2 -17.58 -16.27 9.00
C THR A 2 -17.64 -15.45 7.71
N LEU A 3 -18.77 -15.51 6.99
CA LEU A 3 -18.99 -14.66 5.82
C LEU A 3 -19.04 -13.16 6.18
N ALA A 4 -19.49 -12.84 7.41
CA ALA A 4 -19.49 -11.47 7.91
C ALA A 4 -18.04 -10.96 8.11
N ASP A 5 -17.17 -11.80 8.69
CA ASP A 5 -15.74 -11.47 8.88
C ASP A 5 -15.05 -11.16 7.54
N PHE A 6 -15.47 -11.82 6.45
CA PHE A 6 -14.94 -11.57 5.11
C PHE A 6 -15.37 -10.20 4.56
N GLY A 7 -16.61 -9.79 4.80
CA GLY A 7 -17.12 -8.48 4.39
C GLY A 7 -16.30 -7.33 4.99
N GLU A 8 -16.02 -7.39 6.30
CA GLU A 8 -15.20 -6.40 6.99
C GLU A 8 -13.73 -6.39 6.53
N ALA A 9 -13.20 -7.57 6.18
CA ALA A 9 -11.84 -7.71 5.67
C ALA A 9 -11.67 -7.18 4.24
N CYS A 10 -12.74 -7.14 3.44
CA CYS A 10 -12.71 -6.75 2.02
C CYS A 10 -13.37 -5.39 1.72
N GLU A 11 -13.92 -4.71 2.73
CA GLU A 11 -14.58 -3.39 2.61
C GLU A 11 -13.76 -2.39 1.77
N PHE A 12 -12.43 -2.39 1.93
CA PHE A 12 -11.53 -1.49 1.20
C PHE A 12 -11.56 -1.68 -0.34
N PHE A 13 -12.10 -2.78 -0.88
CA PHE A 13 -12.31 -2.94 -2.32
C PHE A 13 -13.54 -2.19 -2.83
N LEU A 14 -14.50 -1.90 -1.95
CA LEU A 14 -15.82 -1.39 -2.27
C LEU A 14 -15.97 0.12 -2.04
N VAL A 15 -14.99 0.76 -1.40
CA VAL A 15 -14.97 2.20 -1.12
C VAL A 15 -13.87 2.89 -1.93
N ASP A 16 -14.07 4.15 -2.32
CA ASP A 16 -13.01 4.93 -2.97
C ASP A 16 -11.99 5.45 -1.95
N GLN A 17 -12.49 5.85 -0.78
CA GLN A 17 -11.71 6.36 0.34
C GLN A 17 -11.68 5.35 1.48
N VAL A 18 -10.48 5.01 1.96
CA VAL A 18 -10.29 4.10 3.08
C VAL A 18 -10.15 4.88 4.38
N GLU A 19 -10.70 4.36 5.48
CA GLU A 19 -10.43 4.90 6.81
C GLU A 19 -9.11 4.33 7.34
N PHE A 20 -8.27 5.19 7.90
CA PHE A 20 -6.94 4.80 8.38
C PHE A 20 -6.98 4.44 9.86
N ASP A 21 -6.45 3.27 10.20
CA ASP A 21 -6.08 2.97 11.57
C ASP A 21 -4.93 3.90 12.00
N GLN A 22 -5.19 4.81 12.92
CA GLN A 22 -4.20 5.78 13.36
C GLN A 22 -2.96 5.14 14.01
N LYS A 23 -3.11 4.00 14.70
CA LYS A 23 -1.96 3.29 15.26
C LYS A 23 -1.08 2.72 14.15
N ALA A 24 -1.69 2.31 13.04
CA ALA A 24 -0.96 1.82 11.87
C ALA A 24 -0.20 2.96 11.18
N VAL A 25 -0.85 4.12 11.03
CA VAL A 25 -0.22 5.33 10.48
C VAL A 25 0.98 5.73 11.35
N GLU A 26 0.79 5.94 12.64
CA GLU A 26 1.87 6.33 13.57
C GLU A 26 3.06 5.35 13.52
N LYS A 27 2.77 4.03 13.48
CA LYS A 27 3.79 3.00 13.46
C LYS A 27 4.59 2.94 12.16
N TRP A 28 3.91 3.08 11.02
CA TRP A 28 4.51 2.82 9.71
C TRP A 28 4.93 4.09 8.99
N PHE A 29 4.14 5.17 9.04
CA PHE A 29 4.40 6.38 8.27
C PHE A 29 5.49 7.27 8.89
N GLY A 30 5.84 7.05 10.17
CA GLY A 30 6.96 7.72 10.82
C GLY A 30 8.34 7.13 10.49
N GLN A 31 8.43 6.10 9.66
CA GLN A 31 9.71 5.49 9.29
C GLN A 31 10.39 6.30 8.18
N GLU A 32 11.70 6.53 8.31
CA GLU A 32 12.46 7.47 7.47
C GLU A 32 12.34 7.20 5.96
N HIS A 33 12.28 5.92 5.56
CA HIS A 33 12.21 5.53 4.15
C HIS A 33 10.82 5.68 3.52
N VAL A 34 9.77 5.92 4.31
CA VAL A 34 8.39 5.82 3.81
C VAL A 34 8.00 6.98 2.90
N GLY A 35 8.56 8.17 3.11
CA GLY A 35 8.40 9.28 2.16
C GLY A 35 8.93 8.91 0.78
N GLN A 36 10.17 8.40 0.72
CA GLN A 36 10.80 7.96 -0.53
C GLN A 36 10.06 6.78 -1.17
N LEU A 37 9.55 5.85 -0.37
CA LEU A 37 8.72 4.74 -0.85
C LEU A 37 7.45 5.26 -1.55
N PHE A 38 6.75 6.21 -0.95
CA PHE A 38 5.51 6.73 -1.52
C PHE A 38 5.78 7.49 -2.82
N ASP A 39 6.88 8.23 -2.89
CA ASP A 39 7.31 8.91 -4.12
C ASP A 39 7.62 7.92 -5.24
N PHE A 40 8.41 6.89 -4.94
CA PHE A 40 8.73 5.82 -5.87
C PHE A 40 7.46 5.13 -6.39
N LEU A 41 6.55 4.74 -5.51
CA LEU A 41 5.32 4.06 -5.91
C LEU A 41 4.39 4.97 -6.73
N LEU A 42 4.26 6.26 -6.38
CA LEU A 42 3.47 7.22 -7.16
C LEU A 42 3.99 7.37 -8.58
N GLU A 43 5.32 7.48 -8.75
CA GLU A 43 5.96 7.55 -10.06
C GLU A 43 5.65 6.32 -10.89
N ARG A 44 5.86 5.13 -10.33
CA ARG A 44 5.67 3.84 -11.03
C ARG A 44 4.21 3.57 -11.36
N PHE A 45 3.29 3.90 -10.47
CA PHE A 45 1.85 3.77 -10.73
C PHE A 45 1.39 4.73 -11.82
N SER A 46 1.94 5.95 -11.87
CA SER A 46 1.59 6.95 -12.88
C SER A 46 2.13 6.58 -14.28
N ALA A 47 3.23 5.84 -14.34
CA ALA A 47 3.84 5.37 -15.58
C ALA A 47 3.22 4.07 -16.14
N SER A 48 2.27 3.45 -15.45
CA SER A 48 1.67 2.17 -15.86
C SER A 48 0.15 2.21 -15.97
N SER A 49 -0.38 1.61 -17.03
CA SER A 49 -1.83 1.38 -17.21
C SER A 49 -2.29 0.01 -16.70
N THR A 50 -1.39 -0.85 -16.24
CA THR A 50 -1.69 -2.19 -15.73
C THR A 50 -1.05 -2.40 -14.35
N ALA A 51 -1.65 -3.28 -13.56
CA ALA A 51 -1.13 -3.68 -12.26
C ALA A 51 -1.22 -5.20 -12.14
N SER A 52 -0.39 -5.96 -12.86
CA SER A 52 -0.37 -7.42 -12.64
C SER A 52 0.23 -7.74 -11.26
N VAL A 53 -0.03 -8.93 -10.74
CA VAL A 53 0.51 -9.36 -9.43
C VAL A 53 2.04 -9.35 -9.46
N GLU A 54 2.63 -9.85 -10.55
CA GLU A 54 4.07 -9.94 -10.76
C GLU A 54 4.71 -8.55 -10.84
N TRP A 55 4.03 -7.60 -11.49
CA TRP A 55 4.50 -6.23 -11.56
C TRP A 55 4.48 -5.56 -10.18
N CYS A 56 3.37 -5.71 -9.44
CA CYS A 56 3.25 -5.18 -8.08
C CYS A 56 4.30 -5.77 -7.13
N GLU A 57 4.54 -7.09 -7.20
CA GLU A 57 5.58 -7.75 -6.43
C GLU A 57 6.98 -7.25 -6.82
N GLY A 58 7.23 -7.09 -8.12
CA GLY A 58 8.47 -6.56 -8.67
C GLY A 58 8.82 -5.18 -8.11
N LEU A 59 7.86 -4.25 -8.10
CA LEU A 59 8.07 -2.89 -7.56
C LEU A 59 8.47 -2.89 -6.08
N ILE A 60 7.81 -3.74 -5.28
CA ILE A 60 8.07 -3.82 -3.84
C ILE A 60 9.43 -4.43 -3.55
N LYS A 61 9.86 -5.41 -4.35
CA LYS A 61 11.20 -5.99 -4.27
C LYS A 61 12.28 -5.02 -4.77
N GLU A 62 12.03 -4.34 -5.89
CA GLU A 62 12.93 -3.33 -6.46
C GLU A 62 13.25 -2.25 -5.40
N PHE A 63 12.23 -1.65 -4.80
CA PHE A 63 12.45 -0.65 -3.75
C PHE A 63 13.20 -1.22 -2.54
N ALA A 64 12.86 -2.45 -2.11
CA ALA A 64 13.53 -3.09 -1.00
C ALA A 64 15.02 -3.30 -1.27
N GLU A 65 15.37 -3.81 -2.45
CA GLU A 65 16.75 -4.08 -2.87
C GLU A 65 17.56 -2.79 -3.03
N GLU A 66 17.00 -1.77 -3.70
CA GLU A 66 17.67 -0.48 -3.93
C GLU A 66 17.99 0.27 -2.64
N ASN A 67 17.16 0.08 -1.59
CA ASN A 67 17.32 0.75 -0.30
C ASN A 67 17.91 -0.16 0.78
N GLY A 68 18.45 -1.33 0.41
CA GLY A 68 19.23 -2.20 1.30
C GLY A 68 18.41 -2.98 2.34
N PHE A 69 17.12 -3.19 2.11
CA PHE A 69 16.28 -3.98 3.00
C PHE A 69 16.49 -5.48 2.80
N GLU A 70 16.93 -6.19 3.84
CA GLU A 70 17.07 -7.66 3.82
C GLU A 70 15.71 -8.40 3.73
N LYS A 71 14.62 -7.72 4.10
CA LYS A 71 13.25 -8.24 4.08
C LYS A 71 12.32 -7.20 3.50
N ILE A 72 11.28 -7.63 2.78
CA ILE A 72 10.30 -6.71 2.19
C ILE A 72 9.27 -6.15 3.19
N GLY A 73 9.22 -6.65 4.43
CA GLY A 73 8.26 -6.24 5.46
C GLY A 73 8.17 -4.72 5.69
N PRO A 74 9.31 -4.01 5.84
CA PRO A 74 9.35 -2.54 5.95
C PRO A 74 8.78 -1.78 4.75
N VAL A 75 8.65 -2.43 3.59
CA VAL A 75 8.05 -1.84 2.38
C VAL A 75 6.58 -2.25 2.25
N VAL A 76 6.28 -3.52 2.53
CA VAL A 76 4.94 -4.13 2.45
C VAL A 76 3.96 -3.46 3.42
N HIS A 77 4.36 -3.25 4.68
CA HIS A 77 3.44 -2.73 5.69
C HIS A 77 2.99 -1.28 5.44
N PRO A 78 3.88 -0.29 5.21
CA PRO A 78 3.44 1.07 4.89
C PRO A 78 2.64 1.13 3.59
N THR A 79 3.01 0.36 2.56
CA THR A 79 2.23 0.27 1.31
C THR A 79 0.83 -0.25 1.57
N ARG A 80 0.69 -1.33 2.35
CA ARG A 80 -0.64 -1.88 2.71
C ARG A 80 -1.48 -0.84 3.43
N VAL A 81 -0.93 -0.17 4.45
CA VAL A 81 -1.64 0.84 5.21
C VAL A 81 -2.08 1.98 4.29
N ALA A 82 -1.20 2.45 3.39
CA ALA A 82 -1.55 3.49 2.41
C ALA A 82 -2.73 3.11 1.51
N LEU A 83 -2.82 1.84 1.10
CA LEU A 83 -3.83 1.36 0.15
C LEU A 83 -5.12 0.87 0.80
N THR A 84 -5.09 0.40 2.05
CA THR A 84 -6.25 -0.24 2.69
C THR A 84 -6.64 0.40 4.03
N GLY A 85 -5.80 1.26 4.60
CA GLY A 85 -5.96 1.82 5.94
C GLY A 85 -5.71 0.82 7.08
N LYS A 86 -5.41 -0.45 6.77
CA LYS A 86 -5.27 -1.54 7.76
C LYS A 86 -3.91 -2.24 7.64
N THR A 87 -3.45 -2.90 8.70
CA THR A 87 -2.18 -3.66 8.69
C THR A 87 -2.32 -5.13 8.29
N VAL A 88 -3.55 -5.64 8.25
CA VAL A 88 -3.88 -7.03 7.95
C VAL A 88 -4.90 -7.06 6.81
N GLY A 89 -4.83 -8.09 5.99
CA GLY A 89 -5.75 -8.31 4.87
C GLY A 89 -5.25 -9.43 3.96
N PRO A 90 -5.85 -9.59 2.77
CA PRO A 90 -5.37 -10.54 1.78
C PRO A 90 -3.95 -10.20 1.30
N GLY A 91 -3.33 -11.07 0.51
CA GLY A 91 -2.01 -10.83 -0.07
C GLY A 91 -1.92 -9.45 -0.74
N LEU A 92 -0.80 -8.75 -0.49
CA LEU A 92 -0.65 -7.35 -0.89
C LEU A 92 -0.62 -7.21 -2.43
N PHE A 93 0.01 -8.15 -3.11
CA PHE A 93 0.19 -8.01 -4.56
C PHE A 93 -1.11 -8.31 -5.31
N GLU A 94 -1.88 -9.28 -4.82
CA GLU A 94 -3.22 -9.59 -5.31
C GLU A 94 -4.17 -8.43 -5.09
N LEU A 95 -4.16 -7.80 -3.91
CA LEU A 95 -5.02 -6.64 -3.67
C LEU A 95 -4.62 -5.44 -4.52
N MET A 96 -3.32 -5.19 -4.71
CA MET A 96 -2.84 -4.11 -5.59
C MET A 96 -3.30 -4.33 -7.03
N SER A 97 -3.21 -5.57 -7.50
CA SER A 97 -3.67 -5.95 -8.84
C SER A 97 -5.16 -5.70 -9.04
N VAL A 98 -5.98 -6.08 -8.05
CA VAL A 98 -7.44 -5.84 -8.09
C VAL A 98 -7.79 -4.36 -8.00
N LEU A 99 -7.04 -3.56 -7.22
CA LEU A 99 -7.29 -2.12 -7.11
C LEU A 99 -6.98 -1.35 -8.40
N GLY A 100 -5.89 -1.72 -9.08
CA GLY A 100 -5.40 -1.02 -10.26
C GLY A 100 -4.75 0.34 -9.94
N THR A 101 -3.94 0.85 -10.87
CA THR A 101 -3.09 2.03 -10.65
C THR A 101 -3.89 3.28 -10.30
N ALA A 102 -5.02 3.53 -10.95
CA ALA A 102 -5.84 4.72 -10.71
C ALA A 102 -6.34 4.85 -9.25
N ARG A 103 -6.77 3.74 -8.63
CA ARG A 103 -7.19 3.76 -7.20
C ARG A 103 -5.98 3.82 -6.29
N MET A 104 -4.91 3.10 -6.62
CA MET A 104 -3.69 3.11 -5.81
C MET A 104 -3.08 4.51 -5.72
N ILE A 105 -3.00 5.25 -6.82
CA ILE A 105 -2.50 6.64 -6.85
C ILE A 105 -3.32 7.52 -5.89
N LYS A 106 -4.64 7.59 -6.05
CA LYS A 106 -5.50 8.44 -5.20
C LYS A 106 -5.36 8.14 -3.71
N ARG A 107 -5.25 6.85 -3.35
CA ARG A 107 -5.10 6.43 -1.94
C ARG A 107 -3.71 6.75 -1.40
N LEU A 108 -2.68 6.55 -2.22
CA LEU A 108 -1.29 6.84 -1.85
C LEU A 108 -1.05 8.35 -1.72
N GLU A 109 -1.64 9.17 -2.59
CA GLU A 109 -1.64 10.63 -2.46
C GLU A 109 -2.27 11.08 -1.13
N ARG A 110 -3.43 10.50 -0.76
CA ARG A 110 -4.04 10.77 0.55
C ARG A 110 -3.16 10.30 1.70
N ALA A 111 -2.54 9.13 1.60
CA ALA A 111 -1.62 8.64 2.62
C ALA A 111 -0.40 9.56 2.78
N LYS A 112 0.11 10.12 1.68
CA LYS A 112 1.26 11.02 1.67
C LYS A 112 0.99 12.33 2.43
N THR A 113 -0.25 12.84 2.45
CA THR A 113 -0.60 14.03 3.27
C THR A 113 -0.57 13.76 4.77
N MET A 114 -0.48 12.49 5.18
CA MET A 114 -0.40 12.06 6.57
C MET A 114 1.04 11.80 7.04
N LEU A 115 2.04 11.96 6.16
CA LEU A 115 3.44 11.93 6.58
C LEU A 115 3.73 13.14 7.47
N ALA A 116 4.53 12.93 8.51
CA ALA A 116 5.03 14.05 9.30
C ALA A 116 5.88 14.98 8.42
N PRO A 117 5.84 16.30 8.64
CA PRO A 117 6.70 17.27 7.94
C PRO A 117 8.18 17.06 8.25
#